data_AF-A0AAE5XDJ5-F1
#
_entry.id   AF-A0AAE5XDJ5-F1
#
_cell.length_a   1.000
_cell.length_b   1.000
_cell.length_c   1.000
_cell.angle_alpha   90.00
_cell.angle_beta   90.00
_cell.angle_gamma   90.00
#
_symmetry.space_group_name_H-M   'P 1'
#
loop_
_entity.id
_entity.type
_entity.pdbx_description
1 polymer ?
#
loop_
_entity_poly.entity_id
_entity_poly.type
_entity_poly.pdbx_seq_one_letter_code
_entity_poly.pdbx_strand_id
1 'polypeptide(L)'
;MDDREGQKLYTEWRRAVIENPVASSHTVFLMNYPTLQTHPVATKQLIDFFYENISPLHAEKGKLALCPVTGIRLRKHGAHWHSEFRDPIAERTLRQQGPKWVDHTPSTLELKRPVRTFWALPGWHEIDLYKRIKNQGYAVTLWPNYDAVDLVVKDSSSQVLFAIDVKDYLSPTRLANMLKRFKNYRQHKTLVVIPDYLEQRLPSYRTIFEKARRADLKTVPMLTTISGFLNMLEGES
;
A
#
# COMPACT_ATOMS: atom_id res chain seq x y z
N MET A 1 -6.31 13.83 22.35
CA MET A 1 -6.59 12.54 21.70
C MET A 1 -5.84 11.48 22.49
N ASP A 2 -6.53 10.44 22.96
CA ASP A 2 -5.84 9.32 23.60
C ASP A 2 -5.05 8.51 22.54
N ASP A 3 -4.10 7.68 22.97
CA ASP A 3 -3.25 6.93 22.04
C ASP A 3 -4.03 5.94 21.13
N ARG A 4 -5.15 5.40 21.63
CA ARG A 4 -5.99 4.47 20.86
C ARG A 4 -6.79 5.20 19.79
N GLU A 5 -7.30 6.38 20.09
CA GLU A 5 -7.93 7.27 19.13
C GLU A 5 -6.92 7.74 18.08
N GLY A 6 -5.70 8.10 18.50
CA GLY A 6 -4.61 8.46 17.59
C GLY A 6 -4.28 7.35 16.61
N GLN A 7 -4.15 6.12 17.10
CA GLN A 7 -3.94 4.93 16.27
C GLN A 7 -5.09 4.71 15.27
N LYS A 8 -6.36 4.84 15.71
CA LYS A 8 -7.52 4.68 14.82
C LYS A 8 -7.51 5.74 13.72
N LEU A 9 -7.29 7.00 14.09
CA LEU A 9 -7.23 8.10 13.14
C LEU A 9 -6.12 7.87 12.10
N TYR A 10 -4.93 7.47 12.55
CA TYR A 10 -3.81 7.16 11.68
C TYR A 10 -4.12 6.03 10.70
N THR A 11 -4.61 4.89 11.20
CA THR A 11 -4.95 3.72 10.38
C THR A 11 -6.03 4.06 9.35
N GLU A 12 -7.06 4.80 9.76
CA GLU A 12 -8.16 5.16 8.88
C GLU A 12 -7.74 6.19 7.83
N TRP A 13 -6.92 7.17 8.21
CA TRP A 13 -6.33 8.11 7.25
C TRP A 13 -5.43 7.42 6.23
N ARG A 14 -4.54 6.53 6.68
CA ARG A 14 -3.66 5.78 5.77
C ARG A 14 -4.47 4.93 4.79
N ARG A 15 -5.52 4.27 5.27
CA ARG A 15 -6.48 3.54 4.41
C ARG A 15 -7.14 4.47 3.41
N ALA A 16 -7.67 5.61 3.85
CA ALA A 16 -8.39 6.55 3.00
C ALA A 16 -7.51 7.09 1.86
N VAL A 17 -6.25 7.39 2.13
CA VAL A 17 -5.26 7.82 1.14
C VAL A 17 -5.01 6.73 0.09
N ILE A 18 -4.82 5.47 0.51
CA ILE A 18 -4.55 4.36 -0.42
C ILE A 18 -5.79 4.04 -1.27
N GLU A 19 -6.98 4.08 -0.68
CA GLU A 19 -8.24 3.69 -1.34
C GLU A 19 -8.84 4.82 -2.20
N ASN A 20 -8.49 6.10 -1.94
CA ASN A 20 -8.97 7.25 -2.70
C ASN A 20 -7.82 8.10 -3.27
N PRO A 21 -6.97 7.58 -4.20
CA PRO A 21 -5.93 8.41 -4.78
C PRO A 21 -6.46 9.57 -5.62
N VAL A 22 -7.68 9.43 -6.13
CA VAL A 22 -8.50 10.50 -6.71
C VAL A 22 -9.85 10.49 -5.99
N ALA A 23 -10.26 11.63 -5.45
CA ALA A 23 -11.52 11.81 -4.74
C ALA A 23 -12.40 12.84 -5.46
N SER A 24 -13.71 12.60 -5.51
CA SER A 24 -14.65 13.52 -6.15
C SER A 24 -14.75 14.87 -5.43
N SER A 25 -14.56 14.88 -4.11
CA SER A 25 -14.51 16.06 -3.26
C SER A 25 -13.94 15.72 -1.88
N HIS A 26 -13.77 16.74 -1.03
CA HIS A 26 -13.39 16.56 0.38
C HIS A 26 -14.44 15.76 1.18
N THR A 27 -15.71 15.75 0.75
CA THR A 27 -16.79 15.13 1.53
C THR A 27 -16.69 13.60 1.54
N VAL A 28 -16.05 13.00 0.53
CA VAL A 28 -15.78 11.55 0.47
C VAL A 28 -15.12 11.06 1.76
N PHE A 29 -14.18 11.82 2.30
CA PHE A 29 -13.46 11.45 3.52
C PHE A 29 -14.35 11.47 4.76
N LEU A 30 -15.22 12.48 4.88
CA LEU A 30 -16.12 12.60 6.04
C LEU A 30 -17.33 11.65 5.97
N MET A 31 -17.73 11.24 4.75
CA MET A 31 -18.88 10.35 4.55
C MET A 31 -18.52 8.87 4.68
N ASN A 32 -17.33 8.48 4.21
CA ASN A 32 -16.96 7.06 4.11
C ASN A 32 -16.06 6.57 5.25
N TYR A 33 -15.53 7.49 6.06
CA TYR A 33 -14.56 7.17 7.11
C TYR A 33 -15.02 7.77 8.46
N PRO A 34 -15.69 6.97 9.32
CA PRO A 34 -16.24 7.41 10.60
C PRO A 34 -15.24 8.11 11.54
N THR A 35 -13.99 7.66 11.63
CA THR A 35 -13.00 8.33 12.52
C THR A 35 -12.56 9.67 11.94
N LEU A 36 -12.55 9.82 10.60
CA LEU A 36 -12.28 11.10 9.96
C LEU A 36 -13.45 12.08 10.14
N GLN A 37 -14.68 11.56 10.17
CA GLN A 37 -15.90 12.34 10.42
C GLN A 37 -15.89 12.97 11.82
N THR A 38 -15.45 12.24 12.83
CA THR A 38 -15.39 12.74 14.23
C THR A 38 -14.25 13.75 14.46
N HIS A 39 -13.31 13.88 13.51
CA HIS A 39 -12.16 14.79 13.59
C HIS A 39 -12.09 15.76 12.40
N PRO A 40 -13.17 16.52 12.08
CA PRO A 40 -13.29 17.22 10.80
C PRO A 40 -12.21 18.27 10.55
N VAL A 41 -11.72 18.93 11.62
CA VAL A 41 -10.63 19.92 11.52
C VAL A 41 -9.31 19.26 11.14
N ALA A 42 -8.95 18.16 11.82
CA ALA A 42 -7.74 17.41 11.50
C ALA A 42 -7.84 16.76 10.12
N THR A 43 -8.99 16.19 9.77
CA THR A 43 -9.27 15.63 8.44
C THR A 43 -9.08 16.67 7.35
N LYS A 44 -9.58 17.91 7.52
CA LYS A 44 -9.36 18.98 6.56
C LYS A 44 -7.87 19.31 6.38
N GLN A 45 -7.12 19.43 7.47
CA GLN A 45 -5.68 19.71 7.41
C GLN A 45 -4.91 18.59 6.69
N LEU A 46 -5.29 17.34 6.94
CA LEU A 46 -4.72 16.18 6.27
C LEU A 46 -5.06 16.18 4.77
N ILE A 47 -6.29 16.50 4.38
CA ILE A 47 -6.67 16.63 2.97
C ILE A 47 -5.83 17.73 2.29
N ASP A 48 -5.76 18.92 2.87
CA ASP A 48 -5.01 20.05 2.31
C ASP A 48 -3.50 19.72 2.19
N PHE A 49 -2.97 18.90 3.09
CA PHE A 49 -1.58 18.45 3.05
C PHE A 49 -1.33 17.37 2.00
N PHE A 50 -2.19 16.36 1.87
CA PHE A 50 -1.97 15.18 1.04
C PHE A 50 -2.49 15.32 -0.41
N TYR A 51 -3.51 16.14 -0.63
CA TYR A 51 -4.21 16.28 -1.90
C TYR A 51 -4.00 17.64 -2.56
N GLU A 52 -4.20 17.67 -3.87
CA GLU A 52 -4.21 18.86 -4.71
C GLU A 52 -5.39 18.81 -5.69
N ASN A 53 -5.86 19.98 -6.13
CA ASN A 53 -6.92 20.05 -7.14
C ASN A 53 -6.40 19.58 -8.50
N ILE A 54 -7.24 18.83 -9.23
CA ILE A 54 -6.89 18.36 -10.57
C ILE A 54 -7.22 19.44 -11.59
N SER A 55 -6.23 19.84 -12.38
CA SER A 55 -6.44 20.76 -13.51
C SER A 55 -7.39 20.15 -14.55
N PRO A 56 -8.35 20.91 -15.11
CA PRO A 56 -9.23 20.45 -16.17
C PRO A 56 -8.47 20.00 -17.43
N LEU A 57 -7.22 20.42 -17.62
CA LEU A 57 -6.34 19.96 -18.71
C LEU A 57 -6.06 18.46 -18.67
N HIS A 58 -6.28 17.81 -17.53
CA HIS A 58 -6.13 16.36 -17.36
C HIS A 58 -7.41 15.58 -17.65
N ALA A 59 -8.53 16.26 -17.91
CA ALA A 59 -9.80 15.64 -18.21
C ALA A 59 -10.01 15.51 -19.73
N GLU A 60 -10.44 14.34 -20.17
CA GLU A 60 -10.91 14.10 -21.55
C GLU A 60 -12.43 14.16 -21.57
N LYS A 61 -12.99 15.12 -22.31
CA LYS A 61 -14.45 15.34 -22.39
C LYS A 61 -15.09 15.46 -20.99
N GLY A 62 -14.43 16.17 -20.07
CA GLY A 62 -14.89 16.36 -18.70
C GLY A 62 -14.70 15.15 -17.78
N LYS A 63 -13.95 14.12 -18.19
CA LYS A 63 -13.72 12.91 -17.39
C LYS A 63 -12.25 12.61 -17.17
N LEU A 64 -11.93 12.06 -16.01
CA LEU A 64 -10.60 11.54 -15.69
C LEU A 64 -10.55 10.04 -15.94
N ALA A 65 -9.46 9.59 -16.57
CA ALA A 65 -9.14 8.18 -16.72
C ALA A 65 -8.35 7.71 -15.48
N LEU A 66 -8.88 6.74 -14.76
CA LEU A 66 -8.26 6.15 -13.56
C LEU A 66 -7.84 4.70 -13.82
N CYS A 67 -6.77 4.28 -13.15
CA CYS A 67 -6.32 2.90 -13.15
C CYS A 67 -7.42 2.02 -12.52
N PRO A 68 -7.88 0.96 -13.21
CA PRO A 68 -8.93 0.10 -12.68
C PRO A 68 -8.52 -0.68 -11.42
N VAL A 69 -7.22 -0.80 -11.15
CA VAL A 69 -6.68 -1.52 -9.99
C VAL A 69 -6.47 -0.60 -8.78
N THR A 70 -5.84 0.57 -8.99
CA THR A 70 -5.40 1.43 -7.89
C THR A 70 -6.23 2.71 -7.74
N GLY A 71 -7.02 3.09 -8.75
CA GLY A 71 -7.74 4.38 -8.75
C GLY A 71 -6.85 5.60 -8.99
N ILE A 72 -5.54 5.43 -9.19
CA ILE A 72 -4.65 6.53 -9.58
C ILE A 72 -4.96 7.00 -10.99
N ARG A 73 -4.92 8.32 -11.21
CA ARG A 73 -5.09 8.91 -12.54
C ARG A 73 -4.05 8.36 -13.52
N LEU A 74 -4.54 7.86 -14.65
CA LEU A 74 -3.70 7.38 -15.74
C LEU A 74 -3.06 8.55 -16.48
N ARG A 75 -1.89 8.28 -17.07
CA ARG A 75 -1.23 9.19 -17.98
C ARG A 75 -1.42 8.68 -19.41
N LYS A 76 -1.60 9.61 -20.34
CA LYS A 76 -1.70 9.29 -21.76
C LYS A 76 -0.39 9.56 -22.47
N HIS A 77 0.13 8.55 -23.18
CA HIS A 77 1.28 8.67 -24.06
C HIS A 77 0.85 8.23 -25.47
N GLY A 78 0.60 9.20 -26.35
CA GLY A 78 -0.01 8.97 -27.65
C GLY A 78 -1.43 8.41 -27.52
N ALA A 79 -1.67 7.22 -28.07
CA ALA A 79 -2.96 6.52 -27.97
C ALA A 79 -3.09 5.63 -26.72
N HIS A 80 -2.02 5.47 -25.92
CA HIS A 80 -1.98 4.48 -24.84
C HIS A 80 -2.09 5.12 -23.45
N TRP A 81 -2.81 4.43 -22.58
CA TRP A 81 -2.92 4.77 -21.16
C TRP A 81 -1.88 4.00 -20.35
N HIS A 82 -1.27 4.68 -19.39
CA HIS A 82 -0.23 4.13 -18.53
C HIS A 82 -0.52 4.42 -17.06
N SER A 83 -0.34 3.41 -16.22
CA SER A 83 -0.41 3.54 -14.76
C SER A 83 0.96 3.90 -14.19
N GLU A 84 0.97 4.65 -13.08
CA GLU A 84 2.17 4.84 -12.25
C GLU A 84 2.48 3.60 -11.40
N PHE A 85 1.52 2.67 -11.27
CA PHE A 85 1.70 1.43 -10.52
C PHE A 85 2.55 0.44 -11.31
N ARG A 86 3.59 -0.09 -10.65
CA ARG A 86 4.62 -0.93 -11.30
C ARG A 86 4.22 -2.40 -11.43
N ASP A 87 3.26 -2.86 -10.63
CA ASP A 87 2.82 -4.24 -10.71
C ASP A 87 2.11 -4.48 -12.06
N PRO A 88 2.52 -5.48 -12.87
CA PRO A 88 1.93 -5.81 -14.16
C PRO A 88 0.42 -6.07 -14.13
N ILE A 89 -0.17 -6.34 -12.96
CA ILE A 89 -1.63 -6.43 -12.82
C ILE A 89 -2.33 -5.15 -13.32
N ALA A 90 -1.77 -3.96 -13.09
CA ALA A 90 -2.36 -2.71 -13.56
C ALA A 90 -2.44 -2.65 -15.09
N GLU A 91 -1.35 -2.97 -15.78
CA GLU A 91 -1.34 -2.97 -17.24
C GLU A 91 -2.23 -4.05 -17.82
N ARG A 92 -2.24 -5.25 -17.22
CA ARG A 92 -3.09 -6.36 -17.64
C ARG A 92 -4.57 -5.99 -17.52
N THR A 93 -4.99 -5.50 -16.36
CA THR A 93 -6.37 -5.09 -16.11
C THR A 93 -6.77 -3.92 -17.00
N LEU A 94 -5.88 -2.94 -17.20
CA LEU A 94 -6.13 -1.80 -18.08
C LEU A 94 -6.32 -2.22 -19.54
N ARG A 95 -5.55 -3.20 -20.04
CA ARG A 95 -5.75 -3.75 -21.40
C ARG A 95 -7.05 -4.52 -21.54
N GLN A 96 -7.47 -5.22 -20.49
CA GLN A 96 -8.68 -6.06 -20.50
C GLN A 96 -9.97 -5.24 -20.33
N GLN A 97 -9.97 -4.26 -19.43
CA GLN A 97 -11.18 -3.56 -18.99
C GLN A 97 -11.22 -2.08 -19.42
N GLY A 98 -10.09 -1.54 -19.87
CA GLY A 98 -9.95 -0.11 -20.12
C GLY A 98 -9.85 0.73 -18.84
N PRO A 99 -9.72 2.06 -18.98
CA PRO A 99 -9.74 2.98 -17.85
C PRO A 99 -11.07 2.97 -17.11
N LYS A 100 -11.02 3.18 -15.80
CA LYS A 100 -12.20 3.61 -15.04
C LYS A 100 -12.39 5.11 -15.24
N TRP A 101 -13.55 5.51 -15.74
CA TRP A 101 -13.85 6.93 -15.96
C TRP A 101 -14.62 7.52 -14.79
N VAL A 102 -14.22 8.72 -14.36
CA VAL A 102 -14.95 9.51 -13.36
C VAL A 102 -15.12 10.93 -13.85
N ASP A 103 -16.21 11.59 -13.49
CA ASP A 103 -16.43 12.99 -13.86
C ASP A 103 -15.43 13.90 -13.14
N HIS A 104 -14.87 14.85 -13.89
CA HIS A 104 -14.04 15.92 -13.35
C HIS A 104 -14.92 17.08 -12.92
N THR A 105 -14.67 17.60 -11.73
CA THR A 105 -15.25 18.84 -11.24
C THR A 105 -14.15 19.70 -10.62
N PRO A 106 -14.38 21.00 -10.40
CA PRO A 106 -13.43 21.85 -9.65
C PRO A 106 -13.14 21.36 -8.22
N SER A 107 -13.98 20.48 -7.66
CA SER A 107 -13.78 19.87 -6.34
C SER A 107 -12.98 18.58 -6.37
N THR A 108 -12.69 18.04 -7.57
CA THR A 108 -11.99 16.77 -7.69
C THR A 108 -10.52 16.92 -7.27
N LEU A 109 -10.10 16.05 -6.37
CA LEU A 109 -8.77 16.04 -5.79
C LEU A 109 -7.98 14.84 -6.29
N GLU A 110 -6.67 15.01 -6.46
CA GLU A 110 -5.72 13.90 -6.54
C GLU A 110 -4.69 14.00 -5.42
N LEU A 111 -4.18 12.86 -4.98
CA LEU A 111 -3.02 12.83 -4.11
C LEU A 111 -1.83 13.50 -4.77
N LYS A 112 -1.10 14.32 -4.01
CA LYS A 112 0.19 14.86 -4.45
C LYS A 112 1.13 13.72 -4.81
N ARG A 113 1.95 13.92 -5.84
CA ARG A 113 2.83 12.88 -6.39
C ARG A 113 3.69 12.15 -5.35
N PRO A 114 4.33 12.81 -4.37
CA PRO A 114 5.10 12.09 -3.34
C PRO A 114 4.25 11.13 -2.52
N VAL A 115 3.02 11.52 -2.20
CA VAL A 115 2.08 10.65 -1.48
C VAL A 115 1.67 9.46 -2.34
N ARG A 116 1.37 9.67 -3.63
CA ARG A 116 1.08 8.54 -4.54
C ARG A 116 2.22 7.54 -4.58
N THR A 117 3.45 8.05 -4.74
CA THR A 117 4.65 7.24 -4.97
C THR A 117 5.08 6.46 -3.72
N PHE A 118 5.01 7.09 -2.55
CA PHE A 118 5.59 6.55 -1.32
C PHE A 118 4.57 6.05 -0.29
N TRP A 119 3.29 6.42 -0.41
CA TRP A 119 2.23 5.97 0.49
C TRP A 119 1.21 5.10 -0.24
N ALA A 120 0.53 5.65 -1.25
CA ALA A 120 -0.62 4.96 -1.86
C ALA A 120 -0.22 3.71 -2.65
N LEU A 121 0.79 3.82 -3.52
CA LEU A 121 1.21 2.71 -4.38
C LEU A 121 1.81 1.53 -3.58
N PRO A 122 2.76 1.73 -2.64
CA PRO A 122 3.21 0.64 -1.77
C PRO A 122 2.07 0.11 -0.88
N GLY A 123 1.27 1.01 -0.30
CA GLY A 123 0.15 0.68 0.58
C GLY A 123 -0.94 -0.15 -0.07
N TRP A 124 -1.05 -0.13 -1.40
CA TRP A 124 -1.94 -1.03 -2.13
C TRP A 124 -1.58 -2.50 -1.88
N HIS A 125 -0.29 -2.86 -1.88
CA HIS A 125 0.16 -4.22 -1.59
C HIS A 125 -0.10 -4.62 -0.14
N GLU A 126 0.02 -3.68 0.80
CA GLU A 126 -0.29 -3.89 2.23
C GLU A 126 -1.78 -4.25 2.42
N ILE A 127 -2.68 -3.47 1.79
CA ILE A 127 -4.13 -3.73 1.84
C ILE A 127 -4.51 -5.02 1.11
N ASP A 128 -3.92 -5.29 -0.06
CA ASP A 128 -4.17 -6.52 -0.82
C ASP A 128 -3.75 -7.76 -0.02
N LEU A 129 -2.54 -7.75 0.56
CA LEU A 129 -2.06 -8.84 1.41
C LEU A 129 -2.94 -9.02 2.66
N TYR A 130 -3.33 -7.93 3.32
CA TYR A 130 -4.28 -7.97 4.44
C TYR A 130 -5.58 -8.70 4.08
N LYS A 131 -6.17 -8.35 2.93
CA LYS A 131 -7.42 -8.97 2.47
C LYS A 131 -7.23 -10.47 2.20
N ARG A 132 -6.12 -10.86 1.56
CA ARG A 132 -5.83 -12.27 1.26
C ARG A 132 -5.61 -13.12 2.51
N ILE A 133 -4.85 -12.63 3.48
CA ILE A 133 -4.63 -13.29 4.78
C ILE A 133 -5.97 -13.46 5.51
N LYS A 134 -6.78 -12.40 5.55
CA LYS A 134 -8.10 -12.43 6.19
C LYS A 134 -9.03 -13.45 5.51
N ASN A 135 -8.98 -13.56 4.19
CA ASN A 135 -9.77 -14.53 3.43
C ASN A 135 -9.34 -15.99 3.68
N GLN A 136 -8.10 -16.23 4.11
CA GLN A 136 -7.64 -17.54 4.60
C GLN A 136 -8.06 -17.84 6.04
N GLY A 137 -8.82 -16.94 6.70
CA GLY A 137 -9.35 -17.14 8.05
C GLY A 137 -8.44 -16.67 9.19
N TYR A 138 -7.28 -16.08 8.88
CA TYR A 138 -6.32 -15.64 9.88
C TYR A 138 -6.69 -14.29 10.50
N ALA A 139 -6.40 -14.15 11.80
CA ALA A 139 -6.46 -12.86 12.47
C ALA A 139 -5.27 -11.99 12.03
N VAL A 140 -5.55 -10.84 11.43
CA VAL A 140 -4.51 -9.93 10.93
C VAL A 140 -4.85 -8.48 11.27
N THR A 141 -3.84 -7.73 11.70
CA THR A 141 -3.93 -6.29 11.97
C THR A 141 -3.07 -5.52 10.99
N LEU A 142 -3.62 -4.43 10.44
CA LEU A 142 -2.93 -3.54 9.50
C LEU A 142 -2.41 -2.30 10.24
N TRP A 143 -1.14 -1.95 10.02
CA TRP A 143 -0.42 -0.80 10.58
C TRP A 143 -0.47 -0.64 12.12
N PRO A 144 -0.22 -1.69 12.92
CA PRO A 144 -0.22 -1.57 14.37
C PRO A 144 0.88 -0.62 14.87
N ASN A 145 0.58 0.09 15.97
CA ASN A 145 1.50 1.01 16.64
C ASN A 145 2.07 2.08 15.69
N TYR A 146 1.17 2.80 15.00
CA TYR A 146 1.47 3.83 14.00
C TYR A 146 2.42 3.35 12.90
N ASP A 147 2.08 2.20 12.29
CA ASP A 147 2.89 1.59 11.23
C ASP A 147 4.31 1.22 11.68
N ALA A 148 4.44 0.67 12.89
CA ALA A 148 5.70 0.09 13.33
C ALA A 148 6.14 -1.09 12.45
N VAL A 149 5.15 -1.80 11.89
CA VAL A 149 5.22 -2.77 10.80
C VAL A 149 3.94 -2.67 9.99
N ASP A 150 3.96 -3.15 8.75
CA ASP A 150 2.80 -3.06 7.86
C ASP A 150 1.67 -4.00 8.31
N LEU A 151 1.98 -5.26 8.67
CA LEU A 151 0.99 -6.22 9.17
C LEU A 151 1.49 -7.04 10.36
N VAL A 152 0.56 -7.47 11.21
CA VAL A 152 0.79 -8.50 12.24
C VAL A 152 -0.26 -9.59 12.07
N VAL A 153 0.19 -10.82 11.87
CA VAL A 153 -0.65 -12.02 11.77
C VAL A 153 -0.59 -12.79 13.08
N LYS A 154 -1.76 -13.20 13.57
CA LYS A 154 -1.92 -13.95 14.81
C LYS A 154 -2.62 -15.28 14.56
N ASP A 155 -2.30 -16.26 15.40
CA ASP A 155 -3.02 -17.54 15.44
C ASP A 155 -4.37 -17.42 16.18
N SER A 156 -5.09 -18.53 16.28
CA SER A 156 -6.36 -18.65 17.02
C SER A 156 -6.21 -18.37 18.52
N SER A 157 -5.01 -18.56 19.08
CA SER A 157 -4.68 -18.26 20.49
C SER A 157 -4.24 -16.81 20.70
N SER A 158 -4.37 -15.96 19.68
CA SER A 158 -3.93 -14.55 19.68
C SER A 158 -2.41 -14.34 19.83
N GLN A 159 -1.60 -15.39 19.67
CA GLN A 159 -0.15 -15.29 19.63
C GLN A 159 0.30 -14.72 18.27
N VAL A 160 1.25 -13.80 18.28
CA VAL A 160 1.83 -13.23 17.05
C VAL A 160 2.68 -14.29 16.36
N LEU A 161 2.24 -14.71 15.17
CA LEU A 161 2.96 -15.62 14.29
C LEU A 161 4.00 -14.85 13.46
N PHE A 162 3.56 -13.78 12.80
CA PHE A 162 4.38 -13.02 11.87
C PHE A 162 4.21 -11.52 12.05
N ALA A 163 5.32 -10.79 12.08
CA ALA A 163 5.37 -9.34 11.90
C ALA A 163 5.95 -9.05 10.51
N ILE A 164 5.16 -8.38 9.68
CA ILE A 164 5.39 -8.29 8.23
C ILE A 164 5.63 -6.85 7.82
N ASP A 165 6.65 -6.65 7.01
CA ASP A 165 6.98 -5.39 6.37
C ASP A 165 6.95 -5.61 4.84
N VAL A 166 5.98 -5.00 4.17
CA VAL A 166 5.77 -5.09 2.73
C VAL A 166 6.64 -4.05 2.03
N LYS A 167 7.40 -4.48 1.02
CA LYS A 167 8.40 -3.62 0.38
C LYS A 167 8.41 -3.76 -1.14
N ASP A 168 8.07 -2.66 -1.81
CA ASP A 168 8.04 -2.57 -3.28
C ASP A 168 9.28 -1.85 -3.86
N TYR A 169 10.46 -2.42 -3.63
CA TYR A 169 11.74 -1.88 -4.08
C TYR A 169 12.23 -2.61 -5.33
N LEU A 170 12.44 -1.91 -6.44
CA LEU A 170 13.01 -2.53 -7.65
C LEU A 170 14.45 -3.04 -7.45
N SER A 171 15.22 -2.39 -6.57
CA SER A 171 16.61 -2.74 -6.31
C SER A 171 16.73 -3.55 -5.01
N PRO A 172 17.10 -4.85 -5.07
CA PRO A 172 17.26 -5.68 -3.88
C PRO A 172 18.39 -5.20 -2.97
N THR A 173 19.46 -4.61 -3.53
CA THR A 173 20.56 -4.04 -2.75
C THR A 173 20.15 -2.79 -1.99
N ARG A 174 19.38 -1.88 -2.61
CA ARG A 174 18.82 -0.72 -1.91
C ARG A 174 17.86 -1.14 -0.81
N LEU A 175 17.01 -2.15 -1.07
CA LEU A 175 16.14 -2.71 -0.03
C LEU A 175 16.95 -3.22 1.16
N ALA A 176 17.99 -4.04 0.91
CA ALA A 176 18.85 -4.57 1.96
C ALA A 176 19.48 -3.47 2.83
N ASN A 177 19.94 -2.38 2.22
CA ASN A 177 20.58 -1.26 2.91
C ASN A 177 19.58 -0.39 3.69
N MET A 178 18.37 -0.20 3.14
CA MET A 178 17.34 0.64 3.77
C MET A 178 16.56 -0.07 4.87
N LEU A 179 16.56 -1.40 4.85
CA LEU A 179 15.77 -2.19 5.79
C LEU A 179 16.25 -1.94 7.23
N LYS A 180 15.39 -1.33 8.03
CA LYS A 180 15.65 -1.11 9.45
C LYS A 180 15.37 -2.41 10.22
N ARG A 181 15.99 -2.55 11.40
CA ARG A 181 15.66 -3.66 12.30
C ARG A 181 14.23 -3.50 12.82
N PHE A 182 13.48 -4.59 12.90
CA PHE A 182 12.16 -4.70 13.54
C PHE A 182 12.26 -4.47 15.05
N LYS A 183 12.52 -3.24 15.49
CA LYS A 183 12.88 -2.92 16.89
C LYS A 183 11.85 -3.43 17.90
N ASN A 184 10.57 -3.31 17.60
CA ASN A 184 9.46 -3.67 18.49
C ASN A 184 8.96 -5.11 18.31
N TYR A 185 9.48 -5.85 17.33
CA TYR A 185 9.03 -7.22 17.02
C TYR A 185 10.17 -8.25 17.01
N ARG A 186 11.30 -7.94 17.67
CA ARG A 186 12.49 -8.80 17.67
C ARG A 186 12.27 -10.22 18.20
N GLN A 187 11.25 -10.39 19.05
CA GLN A 187 10.90 -11.68 19.67
C GLN A 187 9.94 -12.51 18.79
N HIS A 188 9.48 -11.97 17.66
CA HIS A 188 8.54 -12.62 16.75
C HIS A 188 9.23 -13.00 15.44
N LYS A 189 8.63 -13.90 14.65
CA LYS A 189 9.11 -14.15 13.28
C LYS A 189 8.87 -12.89 12.44
N THR A 190 9.94 -12.22 12.04
CA THR A 190 9.86 -10.98 11.25
C THR A 190 10.14 -11.26 9.78
N LEU A 191 9.25 -10.81 8.91
CA LEU A 191 9.28 -11.07 7.48
C LEU A 191 9.32 -9.78 6.68
N VAL A 192 10.15 -9.76 5.65
CA VAL A 192 10.01 -8.82 4.55
C VAL A 192 9.26 -9.51 3.44
N VAL A 193 8.11 -8.96 3.05
CA VAL A 193 7.29 -9.49 1.97
C VAL A 193 7.37 -8.55 0.77
N ILE A 194 7.63 -9.11 -0.40
CA ILE A 194 7.75 -8.33 -1.64
C ILE A 194 6.67 -8.75 -2.64
N PRO A 195 6.20 -7.83 -3.51
CA PRO A 195 5.32 -8.22 -4.60
C PRO A 195 5.95 -9.28 -5.51
N ASP A 196 5.16 -10.26 -5.96
CA ASP A 196 5.64 -11.39 -6.77
C ASP A 196 6.33 -10.93 -8.07
N TYR A 197 5.88 -9.80 -8.63
CA TYR A 197 6.43 -9.28 -9.89
C TYR A 197 7.92 -8.91 -9.80
N LEU A 198 8.46 -8.66 -8.60
CA LEU A 198 9.87 -8.32 -8.40
C LEU A 198 10.78 -9.53 -8.67
N GLU A 199 10.40 -10.72 -8.21
CA GLU A 199 11.11 -11.97 -8.54
C GLU A 199 10.84 -12.40 -10.00
N GLN A 200 9.65 -12.13 -10.55
CA GLN A 200 9.38 -12.38 -11.97
C GLN A 200 10.27 -11.53 -12.89
N ARG A 201 10.49 -10.26 -12.52
CA ARG A 201 11.34 -9.33 -13.27
C ARG A 201 12.83 -9.61 -13.08
N LEU A 202 13.23 -10.02 -11.88
CA LEU A 202 14.61 -10.36 -11.55
C LEU A 202 14.61 -11.68 -10.74
N PRO A 203 14.73 -12.84 -11.39
CA PRO A 203 14.70 -14.14 -10.69
C PRO A 203 15.74 -14.29 -9.59
N SER A 204 16.85 -13.55 -9.67
CA SER A 204 17.91 -13.52 -8.65
C SER A 204 17.68 -12.50 -7.53
N TYR A 205 16.52 -11.85 -7.45
CA TYR A 205 16.23 -10.76 -6.51
C TYR A 205 16.55 -11.16 -5.06
N ARG A 206 16.04 -12.30 -4.62
CA ARG A 206 16.25 -12.83 -3.27
C ARG A 206 17.72 -13.09 -2.97
N THR A 207 18.42 -13.79 -3.88
CA THR A 207 19.85 -14.09 -3.72
C THR A 207 20.69 -12.82 -3.61
N ILE A 208 20.39 -11.79 -4.41
CA ILE A 208 21.10 -10.51 -4.35
C ILE A 208 20.80 -9.77 -3.04
N PHE A 209 19.54 -9.76 -2.59
CA PHE A 209 19.15 -9.18 -1.31
C PHE A 209 19.89 -9.86 -0.14
N GLU A 210 19.87 -11.19 -0.07
CA GLU A 210 20.50 -11.96 0.99
C GLU A 210 22.02 -11.74 1.02
N LYS A 211 22.67 -11.73 -0.15
CA LYS A 211 24.11 -11.44 -0.26
C LYS A 211 24.44 -10.04 0.26
N ALA A 212 23.66 -9.04 -0.13
CA ALA A 212 23.83 -7.67 0.36
C ALA A 212 23.61 -7.58 1.88
N ARG A 213 22.65 -8.35 2.42
CA ARG A 213 22.30 -8.26 3.84
C ARG A 213 23.26 -9.01 4.77
N ARG A 214 23.83 -10.13 4.33
CA ARG A 214 24.84 -10.89 5.10
C ARG A 214 26.12 -10.10 5.34
N ALA A 215 26.44 -9.15 4.46
CA ALA A 215 27.55 -8.23 4.67
C ALA A 215 27.35 -7.27 5.86
N ASP A 216 26.10 -7.13 6.35
CA ASP A 216 25.67 -5.96 7.12
C ASP A 216 25.04 -6.30 8.49
N LEU A 217 24.59 -7.55 8.74
CA LEU A 217 23.93 -7.94 10.00
C LEU A 217 24.17 -9.40 10.45
N LYS A 218 24.07 -9.63 11.77
CA LYS A 218 24.04 -10.96 12.42
C LYS A 218 22.72 -11.74 12.22
N THR A 219 21.61 -11.07 11.93
CA THR A 219 20.28 -11.68 11.75
C THR A 219 19.58 -11.06 10.54
N VAL A 220 19.30 -11.87 9.53
CA VAL A 220 18.63 -11.45 8.29
C VAL A 220 17.14 -11.78 8.43
N PRO A 221 16.23 -10.80 8.40
CA PRO A 221 14.80 -11.11 8.33
C PRO A 221 14.52 -11.89 7.04
N MET A 222 13.65 -12.89 7.12
CA MET A 222 13.37 -13.75 5.98
C MET A 222 12.64 -12.94 4.90
N LEU A 223 13.12 -13.03 3.67
CA LEU A 223 12.52 -12.41 2.49
C LEU A 223 11.67 -13.46 1.76
N THR A 224 10.41 -13.11 1.48
CA THR A 224 9.52 -13.95 0.66
C THR A 224 8.64 -13.08 -0.22
N THR A 225 7.99 -13.67 -1.22
CA THR A 225 7.02 -12.95 -2.03
C THR A 225 5.62 -12.99 -1.39
N ILE A 226 4.67 -12.21 -1.90
CA ILE A 226 3.27 -12.27 -1.46
C ILE A 226 2.73 -13.69 -1.58
N SER A 227 2.86 -14.32 -2.75
CA SER A 227 2.38 -15.70 -2.96
C SER A 227 3.16 -16.70 -2.11
N GLY A 228 4.48 -16.51 -1.96
CA GLY A 228 5.30 -17.34 -1.08
C GLY A 228 4.86 -17.28 0.38
N PHE A 229 4.55 -16.09 0.89
CA PHE A 229 4.04 -15.92 2.25
C PHE A 229 2.67 -16.59 2.45
N LEU A 230 1.74 -16.40 1.51
CA LEU A 230 0.40 -16.99 1.60
C LEU A 230 0.45 -18.53 1.63
N ASN A 231 1.32 -19.14 0.81
CA ASN A 231 1.54 -20.59 0.83
C ASN A 231 2.16 -21.07 2.15
N MET A 232 3.10 -20.30 2.71
CA MET A 232 3.68 -20.62 4.02
C MET A 232 2.64 -20.57 5.13
N LEU A 233 1.71 -19.62 5.06
CA LEU A 233 0.65 -19.48 6.03
C LEU A 233 -0.33 -20.65 5.96
N GLU A 234 -0.69 -21.10 4.74
CA GLU A 234 -1.52 -22.31 4.56
C GLU A 234 -0.88 -23.58 5.13
N GLY A 235 0.44 -23.68 5.12
CA GLY A 235 1.17 -24.83 5.68
C GLY A 235 1.35 -24.80 7.20
N GLU A 236 0.99 -23.71 7.88
CA GLU A 236 0.98 -23.60 9.35
C GLU A 236 -0.44 -23.82 9.94
N SER A 237 -1.46 -23.99 9.09
CA SER A 237 -2.82 -24.43 9.43
C SER A 237 -2.88 -25.93 9.72
#